data_AF-A0A1J3HGI6-F1
#
_entry.id   AF-A0A1J3HGI6-F1
#
_cell.length_a   1.000
_cell.length_b   1.000
_cell.length_c   1.000
_cell.angle_alpha   90.00
_cell.angle_beta   90.00
_cell.angle_gamma   90.00
#
_symmetry.space_group_name_H-M   'P 1'
#
loop_
_entity.id
_entity.type
_entity.pdbx_description
1 polymer ?
#
loop_
_entity_poly.entity_id
_entity_poly.type
_entity_poly.pdbx_seq_one_letter_code
_entity_poly.pdbx_strand_id
1 'polypeptide(L)'
;LAKERGGCCYLRYDDTNPEAEKKEYINHIEEIVKWMGWEPFKITYTSDYFQELYDLAVELIRRGHAYVDHQNAEEIKEYREKKMNSPWRDRPVEESLRLFDEMRRGMIEEGKATLRMKQDMQNDNFNMYDLIAYRVKFTPHPHAGDKWCIYPTYDYAHCIVDSLENITHSLCTLEFETRRASYYWLLNSLDLYMPYVWEYSRLNVTN
;
A
#
# COMPACT_ATOMS: atom_id res chain seq x y z
N LEU A 1 -9.82 3.57 -23.21
CA LEU A 1 -8.98 2.35 -23.27
C LEU A 1 -9.75 1.04 -23.12
N ALA A 2 -10.20 0.65 -21.92
CA ALA A 2 -10.84 -0.66 -21.70
C ALA A 2 -12.03 -0.90 -22.65
N LYS A 3 -12.99 0.03 -22.69
CA LYS A 3 -14.14 0.00 -23.60
C LYS A 3 -13.76 -0.10 -25.08
N GLU A 4 -12.75 0.65 -25.52
CA GLU A 4 -12.29 0.66 -26.93
C GLU A 4 -11.60 -0.66 -27.33
N ARG A 5 -11.07 -1.40 -26.35
CA ARG A 5 -10.38 -2.68 -26.54
C ARG A 5 -11.26 -3.89 -26.20
N GLY A 6 -12.53 -3.68 -25.83
CA GLY A 6 -13.42 -4.74 -25.34
C GLY A 6 -12.98 -5.37 -24.01
N GLY A 7 -12.20 -4.63 -23.21
CA GLY A 7 -11.71 -5.06 -21.90
C GLY A 7 -12.56 -4.56 -20.72
N CYS A 8 -12.11 -4.88 -19.51
CA CYS A 8 -12.77 -4.53 -18.26
C CYS A 8 -12.05 -3.38 -17.53
N CYS A 9 -12.78 -2.59 -16.75
CA CYS A 9 -12.23 -1.52 -15.91
C CYS A 9 -12.86 -1.59 -14.52
N TYR A 10 -12.04 -1.69 -13.48
CA TYR A 10 -12.50 -1.69 -12.10
C TYR A 10 -12.80 -0.26 -11.64
N LEU A 11 -13.80 -0.10 -10.78
CA LEU A 11 -13.90 1.04 -9.88
C LEU A 11 -13.47 0.56 -8.50
N ARG A 12 -12.20 0.80 -8.15
CA ARG A 12 -11.66 0.42 -6.86
C ARG A 12 -11.59 1.63 -5.94
N TYR A 13 -12.19 1.52 -4.76
CA TYR A 13 -11.96 2.46 -3.68
C TYR A 13 -10.65 2.11 -2.97
N ASP A 14 -9.68 3.02 -2.97
CA ASP A 14 -8.44 2.89 -2.21
C ASP A 14 -8.64 3.33 -0.77
N ASP A 15 -9.42 2.52 -0.04
CA ASP A 15 -9.83 2.75 1.34
C ASP A 15 -8.83 2.18 2.33
N THR A 16 -7.53 2.41 2.12
CA THR A 16 -6.48 1.94 3.05
C THR A 16 -6.40 2.75 4.34
N ASN A 17 -7.00 3.95 4.38
CA ASN A 17 -6.93 4.86 5.51
C ASN A 17 -8.28 4.98 6.26
N PRO A 18 -8.42 4.43 7.48
CA PRO A 18 -9.70 4.40 8.19
C PRO A 18 -10.29 5.79 8.53
N GLU A 19 -9.47 6.85 8.57
CA GLU A 19 -9.92 8.21 8.95
C GLU A 19 -10.42 9.06 7.77
N ALA A 20 -9.95 8.78 6.55
CA ALA A 20 -10.24 9.60 5.37
C ALA A 20 -11.55 9.20 4.68
N GLU A 21 -12.01 7.98 4.93
CA GLU A 21 -13.08 7.36 4.16
C GLU A 21 -14.45 7.72 4.74
N LYS A 22 -15.20 8.54 4.01
CA LYS A 22 -16.59 8.86 4.33
C LYS A 22 -17.52 8.29 3.27
N LYS A 23 -18.64 7.73 3.73
CA LYS A 23 -19.68 7.18 2.86
C LYS A 23 -20.19 8.18 1.81
N GLU A 24 -20.17 9.47 2.11
CA GLU A 24 -20.54 10.53 1.17
C GLU A 24 -19.62 10.58 -0.05
N TYR A 25 -18.31 10.41 0.11
CA TYR A 25 -17.36 10.39 -1.00
C TYR A 25 -17.52 9.14 -1.86
N ILE A 26 -17.73 7.99 -1.23
CA ILE A 26 -17.95 6.72 -1.92
C ILE A 26 -19.14 6.83 -2.89
N ASN A 27 -20.29 7.30 -2.39
CA ASN A 27 -21.50 7.44 -3.20
C ASN A 27 -21.29 8.46 -4.34
N HIS A 28 -20.68 9.61 -4.04
CA HIS A 28 -20.51 10.68 -5.01
C HIS A 28 -19.53 10.32 -6.15
N ILE A 29 -18.49 9.54 -5.85
CA ILE A 29 -17.57 9.02 -6.88
C ILE A 29 -18.32 8.12 -7.87
N GLU A 30 -19.16 7.21 -7.38
CA GLU A 30 -19.95 6.32 -8.25
C GLU A 30 -20.93 7.10 -9.13
N GLU A 31 -21.59 8.11 -8.54
CA GLU A 31 -22.49 9.03 -9.26
C GLU A 31 -21.76 9.78 -10.39
N ILE A 32 -20.55 10.32 -10.13
CA ILE A 32 -19.74 11.02 -11.14
C ILE A 32 -19.32 10.05 -12.26
N VAL A 33 -18.86 8.85 -11.92
CA VAL A 33 -18.46 7.83 -12.91
C VAL A 33 -19.63 7.50 -13.84
N LYS A 34 -20.82 7.29 -13.27
CA LYS A 34 -22.06 7.05 -14.04
C LYS A 34 -22.47 8.27 -14.87
N TRP A 35 -22.39 9.46 -14.30
CA TRP A 35 -22.73 10.71 -14.99
C TRP A 35 -21.82 10.97 -16.21
N MET A 36 -20.54 10.60 -16.13
CA MET A 36 -19.62 10.63 -17.26
C MET A 36 -19.88 9.54 -18.32
N GLY A 37 -20.87 8.67 -18.12
CA GLY A 37 -21.28 7.62 -19.05
C GLY A 37 -20.44 6.34 -18.96
N TRP A 38 -19.77 6.11 -17.84
CA TRP A 38 -18.98 4.90 -17.58
C TRP A 38 -19.72 3.94 -16.65
N GLU A 39 -19.58 2.65 -16.95
CA GLU A 39 -20.06 1.56 -16.10
C GLU A 39 -18.86 0.69 -15.72
N PRO A 40 -18.54 0.56 -14.42
CA PRO A 40 -17.43 -0.28 -13.98
C PRO A 40 -17.77 -1.76 -14.18
N PHE A 41 -16.77 -2.56 -14.56
CA PHE A 41 -16.89 -4.01 -14.63
C PHE A 41 -17.18 -4.62 -13.26
N LYS A 42 -16.48 -4.12 -12.23
CA LYS A 42 -16.66 -4.50 -10.83
C LYS A 42 -16.30 -3.31 -9.95
N ILE A 43 -17.04 -3.17 -8.86
CA ILE A 43 -16.71 -2.25 -7.77
C ILE A 43 -16.02 -3.07 -6.69
N THR A 44 -14.84 -2.61 -6.25
CA THR A 44 -14.04 -3.29 -5.21
C THR A 44 -13.53 -2.29 -4.19
N TYR A 45 -13.19 -2.79 -3.00
CA TYR A 45 -12.56 -2.01 -1.93
C TYR A 45 -11.19 -2.62 -1.66
N THR A 46 -10.18 -1.78 -1.43
CA THR A 46 -8.86 -2.29 -1.00
C THR A 46 -8.96 -3.04 0.33
N SER A 47 -9.89 -2.60 1.19
CA SER A 47 -10.19 -3.27 2.45
C SER A 47 -10.79 -4.67 2.32
N ASP A 48 -11.34 -5.04 1.15
CA ASP A 48 -11.74 -6.43 0.86
C ASP A 48 -10.55 -7.40 0.91
N TYR A 49 -9.34 -6.89 0.63
CA TYR A 49 -8.10 -7.67 0.52
C TYR A 49 -7.21 -7.57 1.77
N PHE A 50 -7.69 -6.99 2.88
CA PHE A 50 -6.83 -6.80 4.07
C PHE A 50 -6.26 -8.10 4.64
N GLN A 51 -7.01 -9.20 4.53
CA GLN A 51 -6.52 -10.50 4.98
C GLN A 51 -5.37 -10.99 4.09
N GLU A 52 -5.56 -10.98 2.77
CA GLU A 52 -4.54 -11.35 1.79
C GLU A 52 -3.30 -10.46 1.89
N LEU A 53 -3.50 -9.15 2.08
CA LEU A 53 -2.42 -8.18 2.28
C LEU A 53 -1.61 -8.49 3.55
N TYR A 54 -2.28 -8.89 4.65
CA TYR A 54 -1.63 -9.30 5.89
C TYR A 54 -0.84 -10.60 5.72
N ASP A 55 -1.44 -11.60 5.06
CA ASP A 55 -0.80 -12.89 4.83
C ASP A 55 0.45 -12.74 3.93
N LEU A 56 0.38 -11.87 2.92
CA LEU A 56 1.53 -11.49 2.11
C LEU A 56 2.58 -10.71 2.91
N ALA A 57 2.20 -9.92 3.91
CA ALA A 57 3.14 -9.20 4.75
C ALA A 57 3.93 -10.17 5.64
N VAL A 58 3.23 -11.15 6.19
CA VAL A 58 3.84 -12.27 6.94
C VAL A 58 4.81 -13.03 6.04
N GLU A 59 4.44 -13.31 4.79
CA GLU A 59 5.34 -13.96 3.83
C GLU A 59 6.56 -13.09 3.48
N LEU A 60 6.37 -11.79 3.30
CA LEU A 60 7.47 -10.84 3.06
C LEU A 60 8.48 -10.85 4.22
N ILE A 61 8.01 -10.92 5.46
CA ILE A 61 8.86 -11.06 6.65
C ILE A 61 9.60 -12.41 6.62
N ARG A 62 8.91 -13.53 6.33
CA ARG A 62 9.52 -14.87 6.24
C ARG A 62 10.64 -14.94 5.20
N ARG A 63 10.49 -14.23 4.09
CA ARG A 63 11.51 -14.11 3.03
C ARG A 63 12.67 -13.18 3.41
N GLY A 64 12.62 -12.54 4.58
CA GLY A 64 13.65 -11.58 5.03
C GLY A 64 13.56 -10.22 4.34
N HIS A 65 12.43 -9.92 3.69
CA HIS A 65 12.20 -8.69 2.94
C HIS A 65 11.35 -7.67 3.70
N ALA A 66 11.06 -7.91 4.97
CA ALA A 66 10.44 -6.93 5.85
C ALA A 66 10.85 -7.14 7.31
N TYR A 67 10.78 -6.07 8.09
CA TYR A 67 11.08 -6.07 9.52
C TYR A 67 10.19 -5.09 10.26
N VAL A 68 9.86 -5.39 11.52
CA VAL A 68 9.19 -4.43 12.39
C VAL A 68 10.21 -3.39 12.86
N ASP A 69 9.82 -2.12 12.84
CA ASP A 69 10.66 -0.99 13.24
C ASP A 69 9.98 -0.20 14.38
N HIS A 70 10.75 0.17 15.41
CA HIS A 70 10.28 0.96 16.55
C HIS A 70 10.76 2.42 16.50
N GLN A 71 11.45 2.82 15.43
CA GLN A 71 11.75 4.24 15.22
C GLN A 71 10.46 5.05 15.12
N ASN A 72 10.46 6.22 15.73
CA ASN A 72 9.38 7.19 15.56
C ASN A 72 9.48 7.89 14.18
N ALA A 73 8.47 8.69 13.83
CA ALA A 73 8.40 9.33 12.51
C ALA A 73 9.59 10.27 12.21
N GLU A 74 10.10 10.98 13.23
CA GLU A 74 11.22 11.91 13.12
C GLU A 74 12.53 11.15 12.90
N GLU A 75 12.74 10.06 13.66
CA GLU A 75 13.89 9.16 13.51
C GLU A 75 13.89 8.48 12.13
N ILE A 76 12.74 7.96 11.68
CA ILE A 76 12.63 7.36 10.33
C ILE A 76 13.01 8.39 9.26
N LYS A 77 12.52 9.62 9.38
CA LYS A 77 12.83 10.71 8.43
C LYS A 77 14.33 11.00 8.43
N GLU A 78 14.93 11.20 9.59
CA GLU A 78 16.36 11.48 9.74
C GLU A 78 17.23 10.36 9.15
N TYR A 79 16.90 9.11 9.44
CA TYR A 79 17.65 7.95 8.94
C TYR A 79 17.53 7.81 7.43
N ARG A 80 16.33 8.07 6.86
CA ARG A 80 16.15 8.08 5.39
C ARG A 80 16.93 9.20 4.73
N GLU A 81 16.96 10.40 5.31
CA GLU A 81 17.76 11.53 4.80
C GLU A 81 19.27 11.22 4.83
N LYS A 82 19.73 10.56 5.88
CA LYS A 82 21.14 10.14 6.04
C LYS A 82 21.49 8.83 5.34
N LYS A 83 20.53 8.17 4.67
CA LYS A 83 20.70 6.82 4.08
C LYS A 83 21.22 5.79 5.09
N MET A 84 20.76 5.84 6.34
CA MET A 84 21.18 4.94 7.41
C MET A 84 20.15 3.82 7.62
N ASN A 85 20.63 2.60 7.80
CA ASN A 85 19.77 1.48 8.20
C ASN A 85 19.17 1.74 9.59
N SER A 86 17.90 1.37 9.77
CA SER A 86 17.28 1.34 11.10
C SER A 86 18.09 0.43 12.03
N PRO A 87 18.24 0.77 13.33
CA PRO A 87 18.85 -0.13 14.32
C PRO A 87 18.14 -1.49 14.40
N TRP A 88 16.90 -1.55 13.95
CA TRP A 88 16.02 -2.70 13.99
C TRP A 88 16.02 -3.54 12.71
N ARG A 89 16.74 -3.09 11.67
CA ARG A 89 16.70 -3.65 10.32
C ARG A 89 17.14 -5.11 10.25
N ASP A 90 18.12 -5.50 11.07
CA ASP A 90 18.72 -6.84 11.06
C ASP A 90 18.24 -7.76 12.19
N ARG A 91 17.07 -7.43 12.78
CA ARG A 91 16.43 -8.32 13.75
C ARG A 91 16.07 -9.68 13.12
N PRO A 92 16.04 -10.77 13.92
CA PRO A 92 15.61 -12.08 13.44
C PRO A 92 14.20 -12.06 12.84
N VAL A 93 13.98 -12.94 11.86
CA VAL A 93 12.68 -13.10 11.18
C VAL A 93 11.58 -13.46 12.19
N GLU A 94 11.87 -14.38 13.10
CA GLU A 94 10.95 -14.86 14.14
C GLU A 94 10.52 -13.73 15.08
N GLU A 95 11.43 -12.80 15.38
CA GLU A 95 11.13 -11.64 16.21
C GLU A 95 10.19 -10.66 15.48
N SER A 96 10.44 -10.40 14.20
CA SER A 96 9.55 -9.57 13.37
C SER A 96 8.16 -10.18 13.22
N LEU A 97 8.06 -11.51 13.03
CA LEU A 97 6.79 -12.21 12.93
C LEU A 97 5.97 -12.07 14.23
N ARG A 98 6.61 -12.31 15.38
CA ARG A 98 5.97 -12.16 16.69
C ARG A 98 5.48 -10.73 16.91
N LEU A 99 6.32 -9.73 16.63
CA LEU A 99 5.95 -8.33 16.83
C LEU A 99 4.87 -7.85 15.88
N PHE A 100 4.85 -8.35 14.63
CA PHE A 100 3.80 -8.02 13.69
C PHE A 100 2.44 -8.65 14.09
N ASP A 101 2.44 -9.84 14.68
CA ASP A 101 1.25 -10.41 15.33
C ASP A 101 0.81 -9.57 16.55
N GLU A 102 1.75 -9.16 17.41
CA GLU A 102 1.46 -8.27 18.55
C GLU A 102 0.85 -6.93 18.10
N MET A 103 1.36 -6.34 17.00
CA MET A 103 0.78 -5.16 16.36
C MET A 103 -0.67 -5.43 15.93
N ARG A 104 -0.94 -6.54 15.21
CA ARG A 104 -2.29 -6.95 14.80
C ARG A 104 -3.22 -7.20 15.99
N ARG A 105 -2.70 -7.68 17.12
CA ARG A 105 -3.50 -7.93 18.33
C ARG A 105 -3.74 -6.66 19.16
N GLY A 106 -3.23 -5.52 18.72
CA GLY A 106 -3.38 -4.23 19.41
C GLY A 106 -2.56 -4.15 20.70
N MET A 107 -1.47 -4.91 20.80
CA MET A 107 -0.58 -4.90 21.97
C MET A 107 0.46 -3.78 21.93
N ILE A 108 0.60 -3.11 20.79
CA ILE A 108 1.54 -2.01 20.57
C ILE A 108 0.74 -0.75 20.25
N GLU A 109 1.06 0.37 20.91
CA GLU A 109 0.35 1.64 20.75
C GLU A 109 0.58 2.26 19.35
N GLU A 110 -0.33 3.17 18.95
CA GLU A 110 -0.18 3.95 17.71
C GLU A 110 1.18 4.65 17.65
N GLY A 111 1.85 4.57 16.48
CA GLY A 111 3.14 5.22 16.25
C GLY A 111 4.34 4.60 16.96
N LYS A 112 4.17 3.51 17.74
CA LYS A 112 5.28 2.81 18.42
C LYS A 112 5.90 1.68 17.61
N ALA A 113 5.23 1.22 16.56
CA ALA A 113 5.78 0.25 15.63
C ALA A 113 5.21 0.43 14.22
N THR A 114 6.06 0.15 13.23
CA THR A 114 5.67 0.02 11.83
C THR A 114 6.27 -1.24 11.24
N LEU A 115 5.63 -1.84 10.24
CA LEU A 115 6.30 -2.83 9.40
C LEU A 115 6.97 -2.08 8.25
N ARG A 116 8.26 -2.29 8.02
CA ARG A 116 9.01 -1.68 6.93
C ARG A 116 9.50 -2.74 5.95
N MET A 117 9.45 -2.40 4.68
CA MET A 117 10.02 -3.22 3.60
C MET A 117 11.55 -3.11 3.66
N LYS A 118 12.26 -4.23 3.63
CA LYS A 118 13.73 -4.30 3.69
C LYS A 118 14.30 -4.14 2.28
N GLN A 119 14.28 -2.91 1.79
CA GLN A 119 14.69 -2.51 0.45
C GLN A 119 16.19 -2.13 0.45
N ASP A 120 16.57 -1.06 -0.26
CA ASP A 120 17.96 -0.62 -0.42
C ASP A 120 18.09 0.85 0.01
N MET A 121 18.62 1.07 1.21
CA MET A 121 18.88 2.40 1.76
C MET A 121 19.94 3.18 0.99
N GLN A 122 20.79 2.52 0.18
CA GLN A 122 21.83 3.17 -0.61
C GLN A 122 21.39 3.51 -2.04
N ASN A 123 20.17 3.13 -2.43
CA ASN A 123 19.64 3.37 -3.77
C ASN A 123 19.65 4.87 -4.14
N ASP A 124 19.59 5.19 -5.43
CA ASP A 124 19.42 6.58 -5.87
C ASP A 124 17.95 7.03 -5.76
N ASN A 125 17.01 6.09 -5.79
CA ASN A 125 15.59 6.35 -5.64
C ASN A 125 15.16 6.30 -4.16
N PHE A 126 14.69 7.43 -3.65
CA PHE A 126 14.24 7.57 -2.26
C PHE A 126 13.03 6.68 -1.88
N ASN A 127 12.29 6.17 -2.87
CA ASN A 127 11.21 5.20 -2.68
C ASN A 127 11.73 3.77 -2.43
N MET A 128 13.05 3.57 -2.46
CA MET A 128 13.69 2.30 -2.06
C MET A 128 14.26 2.37 -0.64
N TYR A 129 14.03 3.45 0.11
CA TYR A 129 14.58 3.64 1.46
C TYR A 129 13.65 3.05 2.52
N ASP A 130 13.58 1.72 2.53
CA ASP A 130 12.80 0.90 3.45
C ASP A 130 11.41 1.50 3.76
N LEU A 131 10.55 1.58 2.75
CA LEU A 131 9.22 2.16 2.88
C LEU A 131 8.37 1.42 3.92
N ILE A 132 7.47 2.16 4.58
CA ILE A 132 6.53 1.61 5.55
C ILE A 132 5.46 0.81 4.81
N ALA A 133 5.29 -0.46 5.17
CA ALA A 133 4.24 -1.34 4.69
C ALA A 133 2.97 -1.24 5.54
N TYR A 134 3.10 -1.25 6.88
CA TYR A 134 1.97 -1.18 7.82
C TYR A 134 2.22 -0.20 8.96
N ARG A 135 1.12 0.40 9.45
CA ARG A 135 1.08 1.26 10.64
C ARG A 135 -0.02 0.80 11.61
N VAL A 136 0.20 0.98 12.90
CA VAL A 136 -0.84 0.76 13.93
C VAL A 136 -1.79 1.97 13.97
N LYS A 137 -3.09 1.69 13.98
CA LYS A 137 -4.17 2.67 14.14
C LYS A 137 -5.38 2.00 14.79
N PHE A 138 -5.90 2.55 15.89
CA PHE A 138 -7.05 2.02 16.63
C PHE A 138 -8.40 2.61 16.19
N THR A 139 -8.43 3.28 15.04
CA THR A 139 -9.66 3.75 14.40
C THR A 139 -10.33 2.58 13.65
N PRO A 140 -11.63 2.30 13.89
CA PRO A 140 -12.38 1.32 13.10
C PRO A 140 -12.46 1.71 11.61
N HIS A 141 -12.43 0.72 10.73
CA HIS A 141 -12.55 0.94 9.29
C HIS A 141 -14.03 1.13 8.89
N PRO A 142 -14.39 2.15 8.09
CA PRO A 142 -15.77 2.37 7.64
C PRO A 142 -16.40 1.19 6.89
N HIS A 143 -15.57 0.43 6.16
CA HIS A 143 -15.99 -0.74 5.40
C HIS A 143 -15.68 -2.08 6.11
N ALA A 144 -14.51 -2.20 6.74
CA ALA A 144 -14.02 -3.48 7.31
C ALA A 144 -14.31 -3.63 8.82
N GLY A 145 -14.89 -2.60 9.44
CA GLY A 145 -15.23 -2.57 10.87
C GLY A 145 -14.01 -2.49 11.79
N ASP A 146 -14.16 -3.02 13.00
CA ASP A 146 -13.18 -3.00 14.09
C ASP A 146 -12.26 -4.23 14.11
N LYS A 147 -12.28 -5.04 13.03
CA LYS A 147 -11.47 -6.25 12.92
C LYS A 147 -9.97 -5.97 12.87
N TRP A 148 -9.56 -4.79 12.42
CA TRP A 148 -8.17 -4.43 12.16
C TRP A 148 -7.75 -3.22 13.00
N CYS A 149 -6.53 -3.28 13.52
CA CYS A 149 -5.85 -2.16 14.16
C CYS A 149 -4.48 -1.87 13.55
N ILE A 150 -4.16 -2.55 12.44
CA ILE A 150 -3.01 -2.26 11.59
C ILE A 150 -3.53 -2.09 10.17
N TYR A 151 -3.01 -1.08 9.48
CA TYR A 151 -3.46 -0.74 8.13
C TYR A 151 -2.27 -0.65 7.19
N PRO A 152 -2.39 -1.22 5.97
CA PRO A 152 -1.36 -1.12 4.97
C PRO A 152 -1.24 0.32 4.47
N THR A 153 -0.07 0.69 3.96
CA THR A 153 0.13 1.95 3.25
C THR A 153 -0.22 1.80 1.77
N TYR A 154 -0.39 2.93 1.09
CA TYR A 154 -0.57 2.99 -0.36
C TYR A 154 0.54 2.23 -1.11
N ASP A 155 1.81 2.46 -0.74
CA ASP A 155 2.97 1.82 -1.39
C ASP A 155 2.95 0.30 -1.31
N TYR A 156 2.35 -0.24 -0.24
CA TYR A 156 2.22 -1.67 -0.03
C TYR A 156 0.98 -2.24 -0.72
N ALA A 157 -0.18 -1.63 -0.50
CA ALA A 157 -1.45 -2.18 -0.98
C ALA A 157 -1.63 -2.06 -2.49
N HIS A 158 -1.30 -0.90 -3.08
CA HIS A 158 -1.65 -0.58 -4.47
C HIS A 158 -1.18 -1.65 -5.46
N CYS A 159 0.11 -1.98 -5.42
CA CYS A 159 0.68 -2.95 -6.37
C CYS A 159 0.15 -4.37 -6.16
N ILE A 160 0.00 -4.79 -4.91
CA ILE A 160 -0.52 -6.12 -4.57
C ILE A 160 -1.95 -6.26 -5.06
N VAL A 161 -2.81 -5.27 -4.83
CA VAL A 161 -4.22 -5.36 -5.26
C VAL A 161 -4.34 -5.31 -6.77
N ASP A 162 -3.51 -4.52 -7.47
CA ASP A 162 -3.45 -4.60 -8.94
C ASP A 162 -3.07 -6.01 -9.43
N SER A 163 -2.14 -6.67 -8.74
CA SER A 163 -1.74 -8.04 -9.05
C SER A 163 -2.88 -9.03 -8.81
N LEU A 164 -3.55 -8.94 -7.65
CA LEU A 164 -4.67 -9.81 -7.28
C LEU A 164 -5.89 -9.63 -8.20
N GLU A 165 -6.15 -8.39 -8.64
CA GLU A 165 -7.21 -8.07 -9.60
C GLU A 165 -6.82 -8.38 -11.06
N ASN A 166 -5.61 -8.93 -11.29
CA ASN A 166 -5.08 -9.25 -12.62
C ASN A 166 -5.11 -8.04 -13.57
N ILE A 167 -4.80 -6.85 -13.05
CA ILE A 167 -4.73 -5.63 -13.84
C ILE A 167 -3.64 -5.78 -14.90
N THR A 168 -4.00 -5.58 -16.17
CA THR A 168 -3.01 -5.63 -17.26
C THR A 168 -2.22 -4.34 -17.39
N HIS A 169 -2.90 -3.20 -17.21
CA HIS A 169 -2.33 -1.87 -17.34
C HIS A 169 -2.77 -1.02 -16.14
N SER A 170 -1.85 -0.77 -15.21
CA SER A 170 -2.05 0.15 -14.08
C SER A 170 -1.67 1.56 -14.55
N LEU A 171 -2.67 2.42 -14.72
CA LEU A 171 -2.49 3.76 -15.27
C LEU A 171 -2.51 4.78 -14.14
N CYS A 172 -1.41 5.52 -13.95
CA CYS A 172 -1.30 6.55 -12.93
C CYS A 172 -0.71 7.85 -13.50
N THR A 173 -0.58 8.88 -12.68
CA THR A 173 -0.03 10.16 -13.13
C THR A 173 1.49 10.22 -12.93
N LEU A 174 2.17 11.12 -13.66
CA LEU A 174 3.64 11.26 -13.61
C LEU A 174 4.22 11.54 -12.21
N GLU A 175 3.42 12.06 -11.28
CA GLU A 175 3.82 12.24 -9.88
C GLU A 175 4.25 10.92 -9.20
N PHE A 176 3.83 9.77 -9.74
CA PHE A 176 4.13 8.45 -9.22
C PHE A 176 5.24 7.72 -9.97
N GLU A 177 5.87 8.33 -10.98
CA GLU A 177 6.91 7.70 -11.81
C GLU A 177 8.04 7.10 -10.95
N THR A 178 8.52 7.85 -9.95
CA THR A 178 9.59 7.39 -9.05
C THR A 178 9.17 6.23 -8.15
N ARG A 179 7.86 5.98 -7.96
CA ARG A 179 7.36 4.86 -7.15
C ARG A 179 7.27 3.55 -7.93
N ARG A 180 7.48 3.58 -9.25
CA ARG A 180 7.49 2.36 -10.07
C ARG A 180 8.56 1.35 -9.61
N ALA A 181 9.70 1.84 -9.11
CA ALA A 181 10.76 0.99 -8.58
C ALA A 181 10.29 0.18 -7.36
N SER A 182 9.64 0.83 -6.39
CA SER A 182 9.11 0.14 -5.20
C SER A 182 7.93 -0.75 -5.53
N TYR A 183 7.08 -0.36 -6.49
CA TYR A 183 5.99 -1.18 -7.02
C TYR A 183 6.49 -2.54 -7.51
N TYR A 184 7.45 -2.55 -8.45
CA TYR A 184 7.97 -3.80 -8.99
C TYR A 184 8.83 -4.57 -7.99
N TRP A 185 9.58 -3.88 -7.12
CA TRP A 185 10.35 -4.53 -6.08
C TRP A 185 9.46 -5.38 -5.16
N LEU A 186 8.31 -4.84 -4.74
CA LEU A 186 7.41 -5.56 -3.83
C LEU A 186 6.78 -6.78 -4.50
N LEU A 187 6.27 -6.62 -5.73
CA LEU A 187 5.70 -7.73 -6.48
C LEU A 187 6.72 -8.84 -6.77
N ASN A 188 7.95 -8.48 -7.15
CA ASN A 188 9.03 -9.44 -7.36
C ASN A 188 9.42 -10.15 -6.05
N SER A 189 9.50 -9.43 -4.93
CA SER A 189 9.85 -10.00 -3.63
C SER A 189 8.82 -11.02 -3.13
N LEU A 190 7.55 -10.84 -3.53
CA LEU A 190 6.44 -11.74 -3.21
C LEU A 190 6.17 -12.80 -4.29
N ASP A 191 6.90 -12.80 -5.41
CA ASP A 191 6.66 -13.67 -6.55
C ASP A 191 5.21 -13.56 -7.10
N LEU A 192 4.74 -12.32 -7.22
CA LEU A 192 3.41 -11.98 -7.72
C LEU A 192 3.46 -11.53 -9.18
N TYR A 193 2.32 -11.66 -9.87
CA TYR A 193 2.14 -11.13 -11.22
C TYR A 193 2.41 -9.62 -11.23
N MET A 194 3.09 -9.12 -12.27
CA MET A 194 3.49 -7.72 -12.41
C MET A 194 2.70 -7.02 -13.52
N PRO A 195 1.67 -6.22 -13.17
CA PRO A 195 0.97 -5.33 -14.09
C PRO A 195 1.92 -4.35 -14.78
N TYR A 196 1.62 -3.98 -16.03
CA TYR A 196 2.35 -2.88 -16.67
C TYR A 196 1.91 -1.54 -16.09
N VAL A 197 2.82 -0.82 -15.45
CA VAL A 197 2.58 0.54 -14.95
C VAL A 197 2.92 1.56 -16.02
N TRP A 198 1.94 2.40 -16.40
CA TRP A 198 2.11 3.52 -17.33
C TRP A 198 1.63 4.83 -16.71
N GLU A 199 2.45 5.86 -16.87
CA GLU A 199 2.20 7.19 -16.34
C GLU A 199 1.79 8.16 -17.44
N TYR A 200 0.85 9.06 -17.12
CA TYR A 200 0.44 10.15 -18.00
C TYR A 200 0.42 11.50 -17.28
N SER A 201 0.54 12.58 -18.04
CA SER A 201 0.46 13.94 -17.49
C SER A 201 -0.94 14.22 -16.94
N ARG A 202 -1.03 14.69 -15.69
CA ARG A 202 -2.32 15.14 -15.14
C ARG A 202 -2.85 16.37 -15.88
N LEU A 203 -4.17 16.52 -15.91
CA LEU A 203 -4.81 17.75 -16.36
C LEU A 203 -4.61 18.84 -15.31
N ASN A 204 -3.93 19.93 -15.65
CA ASN A 204 -3.85 21.14 -14.83
C ASN A 204 -4.82 22.19 -15.38
N VAL A 205 -5.78 22.63 -14.56
CA VAL A 205 -6.69 23.72 -14.89
C VAL A 205 -6.27 24.94 -14.09
N THR A 206 -5.90 26.02 -14.77
CA THR A 206 -5.58 27.32 -14.16
C THR A 206 -6.69 28.30 -14.48
N ASN A 207 -7.06 29.13 -13.50
CA ASN A 207 -7.98 30.26 -13.70
C ASN A 207 -7.29 31.46 -14.35
#